data_AF-A0A6M0CDC8-F1
#
_entry.id   AF-A0A6M0CDC8-F1
#
_cell.length_a   1.000
_cell.length_b   1.000
_cell.length_c   1.000
_cell.angle_alpha   90.00
_cell.angle_beta   90.00
_cell.angle_gamma   90.00
#
_symmetry.space_group_name_H-M   'P 1'
#
loop_
_entity.id
_entity.type
_entity.pdbx_description
1 polymer ?
#
loop_
_entity_poly.entity_id
_entity_poly.type
_entity_poly.pdbx_seq_one_letter_code
_entity_poly.pdbx_strand_id
1 'polypeptide(L)'
;ITMHKAKGLDWDYVFLPFLHEATIPGSLRVLPQGQFLGEFDLAEVARAQIRASLQGQFPLPDISAAWEQAGYLKAAEEFRLLYVAMTRAKRLLWMSAAQMGPFSWNKPENLQVVKPCPVLPALRERFGL
;
A
#
# COMPACT_ATOMS: atom_id res chain seq x y z
N ILE A 1 5.23 2.38 -17.20
CA ILE A 1 6.31 2.54 -16.19
C ILE A 1 5.76 2.25 -14.79
N THR A 2 6.59 1.99 -13.78
CA THR A 2 6.10 1.84 -12.39
C THR A 2 5.76 3.21 -11.78
N MET A 3 4.92 3.23 -10.75
CA MET A 3 4.59 4.47 -10.02
C MET A 3 5.85 5.17 -9.48
N HIS A 4 6.83 4.40 -8.99
CA HIS A 4 8.12 4.92 -8.53
C HIS A 4 8.90 5.63 -9.64
N LYS A 5 8.97 5.03 -10.83
CA LYS A 5 9.67 5.61 -11.99
C LYS A 5 8.95 6.81 -12.59
N ALA A 6 7.69 7.04 -12.22
CA ALA A 6 6.90 8.18 -12.70
C ALA A 6 7.18 9.48 -11.95
N LYS A 7 7.90 9.43 -10.83
CA LYS A 7 8.21 10.60 -10.01
C LYS A 7 8.98 11.65 -10.83
N GLY A 8 8.49 12.88 -10.84
CA GLY A 8 9.10 14.01 -11.56
C GLY A 8 8.76 14.07 -13.06
N LEU A 9 7.94 13.15 -13.56
CA LEU A 9 7.45 13.14 -14.94
C LEU A 9 5.97 13.57 -14.98
N ASP A 10 5.46 13.91 -16.16
CA ASP A 10 4.04 14.24 -16.34
C ASP A 10 3.53 13.83 -17.74
N TRP A 11 2.22 13.58 -17.85
CA TRP A 11 1.56 13.15 -19.09
C TRP A 11 0.16 13.75 -19.19
N ASP A 12 -0.32 13.95 -20.42
CA ASP A 12 -1.71 14.38 -20.64
C ASP A 12 -2.72 13.35 -20.13
N TYR A 13 -2.43 12.07 -20.33
CA TYR A 13 -3.29 10.95 -19.98
C TYR A 13 -2.50 9.93 -19.15
N VAL A 14 -3.03 9.55 -18.00
CA VAL A 14 -2.45 8.51 -17.13
C VAL A 14 -3.49 7.43 -16.90
N PHE A 15 -3.06 6.18 -17.14
CA PHE A 15 -3.87 4.99 -16.87
C PHE A 15 -3.22 4.22 -15.73
N LEU A 16 -3.96 4.02 -14.65
CA LEU A 16 -3.57 3.20 -13.50
C LEU A 16 -4.45 1.95 -13.48
N PRO A 17 -4.12 0.91 -14.29
CA PRO A 17 -4.85 -0.34 -14.30
C PRO A 17 -4.50 -1.18 -13.06
N PHE A 18 -5.36 -2.16 -12.78
CA PHE A 18 -5.12 -3.23 -11.80
C PHE A 18 -4.90 -2.75 -10.36
N LEU A 19 -5.59 -1.68 -9.95
CA LEU A 19 -5.52 -1.15 -8.58
C LEU A 19 -6.29 -2.05 -7.61
N HIS A 20 -5.64 -3.08 -7.11
CA HIS A 20 -6.20 -4.00 -6.13
C HIS A 20 -5.60 -3.78 -4.74
N GLU A 21 -6.35 -4.14 -3.70
CA GLU A 21 -5.94 -4.01 -2.30
C GLU A 21 -4.61 -4.72 -2.02
N ALA A 22 -4.37 -5.87 -2.66
CA ALA A 22 -3.14 -6.65 -2.50
C ALA A 22 -1.88 -5.92 -3.01
N THR A 23 -2.04 -4.92 -3.89
CA THR A 23 -0.94 -4.08 -4.37
C THR A 23 -0.88 -2.77 -3.61
N ILE A 24 -2.02 -2.08 -3.46
CA ILE A 24 -2.11 -0.81 -2.72
C ILE A 24 -3.36 -0.86 -1.81
N PRO A 25 -3.19 -0.80 -0.47
CA PRO A 25 -1.94 -0.62 0.28
C PRO A 25 -1.11 -1.91 0.47
N GLY A 26 -1.58 -3.06 0.01
CA GLY A 26 -0.97 -4.35 0.27
C GLY A 26 -1.08 -4.77 1.74
N SER A 27 -0.25 -5.72 2.15
CA SER A 27 -0.19 -6.20 3.53
C SER A 27 1.23 -6.16 4.10
N LEU A 28 1.33 -6.09 5.43
CA LEU A 28 2.58 -6.27 6.15
C LEU A 28 2.85 -7.77 6.32
N ARG A 29 3.08 -8.47 5.20
CA ARG A 29 3.32 -9.91 5.20
C ARG A 29 4.68 -10.24 5.83
N VAL A 30 4.66 -11.05 6.88
CA VAL A 30 5.86 -11.67 7.47
C VAL A 30 5.98 -13.09 6.93
N LEU A 31 7.17 -13.46 6.48
CA LEU A 31 7.46 -14.86 6.13
C LEU A 31 7.77 -15.64 7.42
N PRO A 32 7.50 -16.95 7.51
CA PRO A 32 7.75 -17.72 8.73
C PRO A 32 9.18 -17.59 9.29
N GLN A 33 10.18 -17.40 8.42
CA GLN A 33 11.58 -17.22 8.82
C GLN A 33 11.88 -15.84 9.44
N GLY A 34 11.01 -14.85 9.23
CA GLY A 34 11.12 -13.50 9.78
C GLY A 34 10.24 -13.25 11.00
N GLN A 35 9.51 -14.27 11.45
CA GLN A 35 8.67 -14.18 12.64
C GLN A 35 9.52 -13.99 13.91
N PHE A 36 9.07 -13.08 14.77
CA PHE A 36 9.69 -12.71 16.03
C PHE A 36 8.60 -12.58 17.09
N LEU A 37 8.70 -13.36 18.17
CA LEU A 37 7.74 -13.38 19.27
C LEU A 37 6.27 -13.50 18.81
N GLY A 38 6.01 -14.49 17.95
CA GLY A 38 4.71 -14.67 17.29
C GLY A 38 4.77 -14.20 15.84
N GLU A 39 3.76 -13.47 15.40
CA GLU A 39 3.59 -13.07 13.99
C GLU A 39 4.25 -11.72 13.64
N PHE A 40 5.11 -11.19 14.52
CA PHE A 40 5.74 -9.88 14.33
C PHE A 40 7.06 -9.98 13.59
N ASP A 41 7.50 -8.90 12.96
CA ASP A 41 8.87 -8.78 12.43
C ASP A 41 9.71 -7.89 13.37
N LEU A 42 10.89 -8.40 13.75
CA LEU A 42 11.79 -7.73 14.69
C LEU A 42 12.21 -6.34 14.20
N ALA A 43 12.51 -6.20 12.90
CA ALA A 43 13.04 -4.95 12.35
C ALA A 43 11.97 -3.85 12.39
N GLU A 44 10.72 -4.17 12.10
CA GLU A 44 9.63 -3.19 12.15
C GLU A 44 9.27 -2.80 13.58
N VAL A 45 9.22 -3.76 14.52
CA VAL A 45 8.99 -3.46 15.95
C VAL A 45 10.12 -2.57 16.49
N ALA A 46 11.38 -2.95 16.25
CA ALA A 46 12.54 -2.17 16.67
C ALA A 46 12.55 -0.77 16.04
N ARG A 47 12.22 -0.65 14.75
CA ARG A 47 12.13 0.64 14.04
C ARG A 47 11.10 1.56 14.68
N ALA A 48 9.92 1.04 15.04
CA ALA A 48 8.88 1.81 15.69
C ALA A 48 9.31 2.30 17.08
N GLN A 49 9.93 1.43 17.89
CA GLN A 49 10.44 1.78 19.21
C GLN A 49 11.60 2.79 19.15
N ILE A 50 12.55 2.62 18.23
CA ILE A 50 13.64 3.58 18.00
C ILE A 50 13.07 4.94 17.59
N ARG A 51 12.08 4.97 16.69
CA ARG A 51 11.43 6.22 16.27
C ARG A 51 10.74 6.92 17.45
N ALA A 52 10.02 6.17 18.29
CA ALA A 52 9.38 6.73 19.48
C ALA A 52 10.42 7.33 20.44
N SER A 53 11.52 6.61 20.69
CA SER A 53 12.64 7.08 21.52
C SER A 53 13.25 8.39 20.99
N LEU A 54 13.54 8.45 19.68
CA LEU A 54 14.07 9.65 19.02
C LEU A 54 13.11 10.85 19.08
N GLN A 55 11.81 10.59 19.18
CA GLN A 55 10.77 11.61 19.31
C GLN A 55 10.46 11.97 20.77
N GLY A 56 11.18 11.38 21.74
CA GLY A 56 10.92 11.59 23.17
C GLY A 56 9.58 11.01 23.65
N GLN A 57 9.00 10.08 22.90
CA GLN A 57 7.72 9.44 23.24
C GLN A 57 7.96 8.27 24.18
N PHE A 58 7.65 8.47 25.46
CA PHE A 58 7.74 7.46 26.49
C PHE A 58 6.37 7.30 27.21
N PRO A 59 6.01 6.07 27.64
CA PRO A 59 6.77 4.82 27.49
C PRO A 59 6.86 4.39 26.01
N LEU A 60 7.87 3.59 25.68
CA LEU A 60 8.01 3.05 24.32
C LEU A 60 6.80 2.16 24.01
N PRO A 61 6.34 2.12 22.74
CA PRO A 61 5.25 1.25 22.36
C PRO A 61 5.62 -0.21 22.62
N ASP A 62 4.67 -0.97 23.15
CA ASP A 62 4.80 -2.42 23.22
C ASP A 62 4.85 -3.05 21.82
N ILE A 63 5.14 -4.35 21.75
CA ILE A 63 5.33 -5.07 20.49
C ILE A 63 4.10 -4.96 19.58
N SER A 64 2.89 -5.03 20.16
CA SER A 64 1.64 -5.00 19.39
C SER A 64 1.39 -3.60 18.84
N ALA A 65 1.52 -2.57 19.67
CA ALA A 65 1.35 -1.17 19.26
C ALA A 65 2.42 -0.75 18.23
N ALA A 66 3.67 -1.19 18.41
CA ALA A 66 4.77 -0.97 17.48
C ALA A 66 4.47 -1.60 16.10
N TRP A 67 3.94 -2.82 16.10
CA TRP A 67 3.56 -3.53 14.88
C TRP A 67 2.39 -2.87 14.14
N GLU A 68 1.34 -2.49 14.87
CA GLU A 68 0.18 -1.81 14.30
C GLU A 68 0.62 -0.49 13.63
N GLN A 69 1.46 0.28 14.33
CA GLN A 69 2.03 1.52 13.82
C GLN A 69 2.86 1.30 12.55
N ALA A 70 3.69 0.25 12.50
CA ALA A 70 4.45 -0.10 11.30
C ALA A 70 3.52 -0.41 10.12
N GLY A 71 2.41 -1.12 10.37
CA GLY A 71 1.36 -1.38 9.39
C GLY A 71 0.77 -0.10 8.81
N TYR A 72 0.36 0.85 9.67
CA TYR A 72 -0.17 2.15 9.22
C TYR A 72 0.85 2.95 8.43
N LEU A 73 2.11 2.99 8.87
CA LEU A 73 3.17 3.73 8.19
C LEU A 73 3.45 3.16 6.79
N LYS A 74 3.47 1.84 6.65
CA LYS A 74 3.63 1.18 5.36
C LYS A 74 2.46 1.49 4.43
N ALA A 75 1.22 1.32 4.90
CA ALA A 75 0.03 1.63 4.12
C ALA A 75 0.01 3.10 3.67
N ALA A 76 0.38 4.02 4.56
CA ALA A 76 0.50 5.44 4.24
C ALA A 76 1.53 5.70 3.13
N GLU A 77 2.65 4.98 3.12
CA GLU A 77 3.65 5.12 2.06
C GLU A 77 3.14 4.63 0.69
N GLU A 78 2.44 3.50 0.67
CA GLU A 78 1.81 3.01 -0.57
C GLU A 78 0.75 3.99 -1.11
N PHE A 79 -0.01 4.65 -0.22
CA PHE A 79 -0.92 5.71 -0.64
C PHE A 79 -0.20 6.97 -1.14
N ARG A 80 0.96 7.34 -0.58
CA ARG A 80 1.78 8.43 -1.13
C ARG A 80 2.28 8.09 -2.53
N LEU A 81 2.67 6.84 -2.77
CA LEU A 81 3.08 6.38 -4.10
C LEU A 81 1.92 6.45 -5.10
N LEU A 82 0.71 6.01 -4.70
CA LEU A 82 -0.49 6.16 -5.52
C LEU A 82 -0.79 7.64 -5.82
N TYR A 83 -0.69 8.51 -4.81
CA TYR A 83 -0.85 9.95 -4.99
C TYR A 83 0.15 10.52 -6.00
N VAL A 84 1.42 10.11 -5.93
CA VAL A 84 2.42 10.48 -6.94
C VAL A 84 1.94 10.06 -8.33
N ALA A 85 1.48 8.82 -8.51
CA ALA A 85 1.01 8.32 -9.80
C ALA A 85 -0.22 9.08 -10.32
N MET A 86 -1.20 9.34 -9.46
CA MET A 86 -2.43 10.09 -9.81
C MET A 86 -2.10 11.50 -10.29
N THR A 87 -1.18 12.19 -9.59
CA THR A 87 -0.79 13.58 -9.90
C THR A 87 0.12 13.72 -11.12
N ARG A 88 0.43 12.63 -11.84
CA ARG A 88 1.16 12.73 -13.12
C ARG A 88 0.25 13.10 -14.29
N ALA A 89 -1.08 12.99 -14.12
CA ALA A 89 -2.06 13.30 -15.15
C ALA A 89 -2.33 14.81 -15.26
N LYS A 90 -2.20 15.38 -16.46
CA LYS A 90 -2.57 16.78 -16.72
C LYS A 90 -4.02 16.96 -17.14
N ARG A 91 -4.59 15.99 -17.87
CA ARG A 91 -5.93 16.11 -18.47
C ARG A 91 -6.86 14.97 -18.05
N LEU A 92 -6.41 13.73 -18.14
CA LEU A 92 -7.21 12.56 -17.78
C LEU A 92 -6.43 11.63 -16.87
N LEU A 93 -7.05 11.30 -15.75
CA LEU A 93 -6.67 10.19 -14.91
C LEU A 93 -7.72 9.08 -15.08
N TRP A 94 -7.30 7.93 -15.57
CA TRP A 94 -8.12 6.73 -15.63
C TRP A 94 -7.60 5.71 -14.63
N MET A 95 -8.49 5.15 -13.82
CA MET A 95 -8.15 4.22 -12.75
C MET A 95 -9.11 3.04 -12.82
N SER A 96 -8.61 1.82 -12.63
CA SER A 96 -9.46 0.63 -12.61
C SER A 96 -8.95 -0.47 -11.70
N ALA A 97 -9.89 -1.29 -11.27
CA ALA A 97 -9.66 -2.58 -10.65
C ALA A 97 -10.61 -3.58 -11.28
N ALA A 98 -10.12 -4.77 -11.59
CA ALA A 98 -10.96 -5.85 -12.07
C ALA A 98 -11.60 -6.55 -10.87
N GLN A 99 -12.80 -7.10 -11.04
CA GLN A 99 -13.41 -7.93 -9.99
C GLN A 99 -12.74 -9.31 -9.90
N MET A 100 -12.23 -9.81 -11.04
CA MET A 100 -11.52 -11.06 -11.17
C MET A 100 -10.08 -10.78 -11.61
N GLY A 101 -9.12 -11.35 -10.89
CA GLY A 101 -7.69 -11.18 -11.19
C GLY A 101 -6.88 -12.39 -10.70
N PRO A 102 -5.65 -12.57 -11.22
CA PRO A 102 -4.81 -13.67 -10.80
C PRO A 102 -4.20 -13.43 -9.41
N PHE A 103 -3.98 -14.51 -8.65
CA PHE A 103 -3.20 -14.43 -7.40
C PHE A 103 -1.74 -14.05 -7.65
N SER A 104 -1.17 -14.54 -8.76
CA SER A 104 0.19 -14.22 -9.19
C SER A 104 0.22 -14.07 -10.71
N TRP A 105 0.91 -13.04 -11.19
CA TRP A 105 1.12 -12.81 -12.62
C TRP A 105 1.99 -13.88 -13.29
N ASN A 106 2.61 -14.78 -12.52
CA ASN A 106 3.31 -15.95 -13.06
C ASN A 106 2.34 -17.04 -13.56
N LYS A 107 1.07 -17.02 -13.12
CA LYS A 107 0.00 -17.93 -13.54
C LYS A 107 -1.31 -17.15 -13.76
N PRO A 108 -1.38 -16.30 -14.79
CA PRO A 108 -2.48 -15.37 -15.02
C PRO A 108 -3.83 -16.03 -15.27
N GLU A 109 -3.84 -17.31 -15.66
CA GLU A 109 -5.04 -18.10 -15.95
C GLU A 109 -5.90 -18.41 -14.71
N ASN A 110 -5.32 -18.41 -13.51
CA ASN A 110 -6.02 -18.72 -12.28
C ASN A 110 -6.69 -17.49 -11.69
N LEU A 111 -7.84 -17.12 -12.24
CA LEU A 111 -8.62 -15.97 -11.81
C LEU A 111 -9.39 -16.26 -10.52
N GLN A 112 -9.35 -15.30 -9.61
CA GLN A 112 -10.11 -15.31 -8.37
C GLN A 112 -10.73 -13.93 -8.14
N VAL A 113 -11.73 -13.88 -7.25
CA VAL A 113 -12.27 -12.59 -6.79
C VAL A 113 -11.15 -11.84 -6.07
N VAL A 114 -10.92 -10.59 -6.48
CA VAL A 114 -9.90 -9.71 -5.90
C VAL A 114 -10.56 -8.43 -5.41
N LYS A 115 -10.13 -7.95 -4.25
CA LYS A 115 -10.65 -6.71 -3.69
C LYS A 115 -10.02 -5.50 -4.42
N PRO A 116 -10.82 -4.50 -4.81
CA PRO A 116 -10.29 -3.27 -5.37
C PRO A 116 -9.49 -2.51 -4.31
N CYS A 117 -8.56 -1.67 -4.75
CA CYS A 117 -7.88 -0.72 -3.87
C CYS A 117 -8.93 0.13 -3.13
N PRO A 118 -8.83 0.31 -1.80
CA PRO A 118 -9.84 1.01 -1.01
C PRO A 118 -10.03 2.48 -1.40
N VAL A 119 -9.06 3.07 -2.11
CA VAL A 119 -9.17 4.43 -2.65
C VAL A 119 -10.25 4.52 -3.73
N LEU A 120 -10.47 3.48 -4.52
CA LEU A 120 -11.49 3.49 -5.58
C LEU A 120 -12.92 3.66 -5.03
N PRO A 121 -13.44 2.83 -4.11
CA PRO A 121 -14.76 3.05 -3.55
C PRO A 121 -14.87 4.39 -2.82
N ALA A 122 -13.83 4.83 -2.11
CA ALA A 122 -13.82 6.14 -1.45
C ALA A 122 -13.91 7.31 -2.45
N LEU A 123 -13.23 7.22 -3.60
CA LEU A 123 -13.34 8.23 -4.67
C LEU A 123 -14.74 8.19 -5.31
N ARG A 124 -15.31 7.01 -5.55
CA ARG A 124 -16.66 6.87 -6.10
C ARG A 124 -17.71 7.49 -5.20
N GLU A 125 -17.63 7.23 -3.90
CA GLU A 125 -18.51 7.84 -2.90
C GLU A 125 -18.38 9.37 -2.88
N ARG A 126 -17.15 9.88 -2.86
CA ARG A 126 -16.87 11.32 -2.77
C ARG A 126 -17.27 12.10 -4.03
N PHE A 127 -17.11 11.52 -5.21
CA PHE A 127 -17.28 12.20 -6.50
C PHE A 127 -18.49 11.73 -7.31
N GLY A 128 -19.26 10.75 -6.83
CA GLY A 128 -20.45 10.23 -7.52
C GLY A 128 -20.13 9.44 -8.80
N LEU A 129 -19.02 8.70 -8.82
CA LEU A 129 -18.54 7.91 -9.98
C LEU A 129 -19.05 6.46 -9.99
#